data_AF-A0A2M8R2L1-F1
#
_entry.id   AF-A0A2M8R2L1-F1
#
_cell.length_a   1.000
_cell.length_b   1.000
_cell.length_c   1.000
_cell.angle_alpha   90.00
_cell.angle_beta   90.00
_cell.angle_gamma   90.00
#
_symmetry.space_group_name_H-M   'P 1'
#
loop_
_entity.id
_entity.type
_entity.pdbx_description
1 polymer ?
#
loop_
_entity_poly.entity_id
_entity_poly.type
_entity_poly.pdbx_seq_one_letter_code
_entity_poly.pdbx_strand_id
1 'polypeptide(L)' 'MSEIIRIGVDTSKSVFQLHGVDAAEQPVLRKKLRRRDMLAFFA' A
#
# COMPACT_ATOMS: atom_id res chain seq x y z
N MET A 1 -15.57 -7.29 0.79
CA MET A 1 -14.31 -6.52 0.77
C MET A 1 -13.40 -7.16 1.78
N SER A 2 -12.20 -7.60 1.38
CA SER A 2 -11.23 -8.14 2.33
C SER A 2 -10.63 -6.99 3.12
N GLU A 3 -10.71 -7.06 4.44
CA GLU A 3 -10.08 -6.10 5.34
C GLU A 3 -8.56 -6.21 5.22
N ILE A 4 -7.88 -5.06 5.08
CA ILE A 4 -6.42 -5.02 5.02
C ILE A 4 -5.89 -4.97 6.44
N ILE A 5 -5.12 -5.98 6.85
CA ILE A 5 -4.57 -6.07 8.21
C ILE A 5 -3.12 -5.54 8.29
N ARG A 6 -2.41 -5.51 7.16
CA ARG A 6 -1.01 -5.08 7.09
C ARG A 6 -0.72 -4.42 5.76
N ILE A 7 0.03 -3.32 5.78
CA ILE A 7 0.52 -2.62 4.59
C ILE A 7 2.06 -2.54 4.67
N GLY A 8 2.72 -3.07 3.65
CA GLY A 8 4.13 -2.83 3.36
C GLY A 8 4.30 -1.65 2.41
N VAL A 9 5.31 -0.82 2.67
CA VAL A 9 5.67 0.33 1.83
C VAL A 9 7.13 0.20 1.39
N ASP A 10 7.36 0.14 0.08
CA ASP A 10 8.71 0.24 -0.49
C ASP A 10 9.12 1.71 -0.63
N THR A 11 10.20 2.09 0.06
CA THR A 11 10.78 3.45 0.04
C THR A 11 12.09 3.52 -0.77
N SER A 12 12.56 2.41 -1.35
CA SER A 12 13.85 2.34 -2.06
C SER A 12 13.83 2.97 -3.46
N LYS A 13 12.65 3.41 -3.93
CA LYS A 13 12.43 3.99 -5.26
C LYS A 13 11.93 5.43 -5.15
N SER A 14 12.07 6.20 -6.23
CA SER A 14 11.47 7.54 -6.36
C SER A 14 9.94 7.55 -6.34
N VAL A 15 9.32 6.37 -6.25
CA VAL A 15 7.87 6.12 -6.13
C VAL A 15 7.61 5.14 -5.01
N PHE A 16 6.53 5.33 -4.26
CA PHE A 16 6.13 4.43 -3.19
C PHE A 16 5.33 3.27 -3.78
N GLN A 17 5.73 2.04 -3.48
CA GLN A 17 4.90 0.86 -3.77
C GLN A 17 4.22 0.42 -2.48
N LEU A 18 2.89 0.49 -2.46
CA LEU A 18 2.06 -0.10 -1.42
C LEU A 18 1.74 -1.55 -1.78
N HIS A 19 1.82 -2.39 -0.76
CA HIS A 19 1.37 -3.77 -0.78
C HIS A 19 0.58 -4.05 0.49
N GLY A 20 -0.70 -4.34 0.38
CA GLY A 20 -1.55 -4.69 1.52
C GLY A 20 -2.06 -6.12 1.42
N VAL A 21 -2.11 -6.79 2.57
CA VAL A 21 -2.60 -8.17 2.69
C VAL A 21 -3.80 -8.25 3.62
N ASP A 22 -4.64 -9.25 3.38
CA ASP A 22 -5.76 -9.59 4.24
C ASP A 22 -5.37 -10.56 5.38
N ALA A 23 -6.36 -10.99 6.17
CA ALA A 23 -6.17 -11.91 7.29
C ALA A 23 -5.61 -13.29 6.88
N ALA A 24 -5.75 -13.70 5.62
CA ALA A 24 -5.18 -14.92 5.08
C ALA A 24 -3.80 -14.69 4.43
N GLU A 25 -3.19 -13.52 4.69
CA GLU A 25 -1.96 -13.04 4.06
C GLU A 25 -2.04 -12.94 2.52
N GLN A 26 -3.25 -12.89 1.96
CA GLN A 26 -3.43 -12.74 0.52
C GLN A 26 -3.30 -11.28 0.11
N PRO A 27 -2.64 -10.98 -1.02
CA PRO A 27 -2.45 -9.61 -1.47
C PRO A 27 -3.74 -9.04 -2.02
N VAL A 28 -4.29 -8.03 -1.33
CA VAL A 28 -5.56 -7.38 -1.68
C VAL A 28 -5.38 -5.90 -2.05
N LEU A 29 -4.20 -5.33 -1.81
CA LEU A 29 -3.83 -3.97 -2.23
C LEU A 29 -2.46 -3.99 -2.93
N ARG A 30 -2.39 -3.41 -4.13
CA ARG A 30 -1.13 -3.13 -4.82
C ARG A 30 -1.22 -1.80 -5.56
N LYS A 31 -0.49 -0.78 -5.11
CA LYS A 31 -0.58 0.57 -5.69
C LYS A 31 0.79 1.26 -5.77
N LYS A 32 1.03 1.97 -6.88
CA LYS A 32 2.19 2.86 -7.03
C LYS A 32 1.73 4.29 -6.80
N LEU A 33 2.38 5.00 -5.89
CA LEU A 33 2.03 6.36 -5.52
C LEU A 33 3.26 7.26 -5.61
N ARG A 34 3.09 8.48 -6.13
CA ARG A 34 4.10 9.52 -5.97
C ARG A 34 3.94 10.14 -4.59
N ARG A 35 4.93 10.91 -4.14
CA ARG A 35 4.94 11.48 -2.78
C ARG A 35 3.70 12.32 -2.46
N ARG A 36 3.19 13.11 -3.41
CA ARG A 36 1.95 13.89 -3.24
C ARG A 36 0.70 13.01 -3.10
N ASP A 37 0.68 11.86 -3.79
CA ASP A 37 -0.46 10.95 -3.81
C ASP A 37 -0.48 10.07 -2.55
N MET A 38 0.68 9.81 -1.94
CA MET A 38 0.79 9.08 -0.66
C MET A 38 0.04 9.77 0.46
N LEU A 39 0.28 11.07 0.67
CA LEU A 39 -0.38 11.82 1.74
C LEU A 39 -1.89 11.85 1.53
N ALA A 40 -2.34 12.10 0.30
CA ALA A 40 -3.76 12.08 -0.05
C ALA A 40 -4.40 10.69 0.08
N PHE A 41 -3.62 9.61 -0.09
CA PHE A 41 -4.14 8.24 0.02
C PHE A 41 -4.38 7.80 1.47
N PHE A 42 -3.64 8.36 2.44
CA PHE A 42 -3.74 8.01 3.87
C PHE A 42 -4.43 9.08 4.73
N ALA A 43 -4.88 10.19 4.13
CA ALA A 43 -5.61 11.25 4.81
C ALA A 43 -7.04 10.85 5.16
#